data_AF-A0A940JNH1-F1
#
_entry.id   AF-A0A940JNH1-F1
#
_cell.length_a   1.000
_cell.length_b   1.000
_cell.length_c   1.000
_cell.angle_alpha   90.00
_cell.angle_beta   90.00
_cell.angle_gamma   90.00
#
_symmetry.space_group_name_H-M   'P 1'
#
loop_
_entity.id
_entity.type
_entity.pdbx_description
1 polymer ?
#
loop_
_entity_poly.entity_id
_entity_poly.type
_entity_poly.pdbx_seq_one_letter_code
_entity_poly.pdbx_strand_id
1 'polypeptide(L)'
;MTAKVHFTTTKYRFNFVHVAQSPAVVFIASHPERSISLWEGFRFDIAAFAPHLCNRTPDKGAMKALSISMPQKAGPRPGSFLAARNKPALAQAFRVMAACLVTYLIVQLLGLKQGYWALFTVLIVMQGSVGATAGAAIDRLIATVAGAVLGGLAVLATPHQPVAIGASLILVSGILTFAAVRLPRLRGAGLTAAIVILTRSPDIPVGAFVIDRILEISLGGLVGVLASRFILPSRSHGAMMKGFAGVLDAIAERLEAQADALESGQALASSDANIAVRQSLVAAEALLIEARRERSLWLADQDVSDAIPRALWRVRNDIVQIGGLLDSPLPPTVSQSVGAAAAEMLRTQASHAQACARAMIDGTSVAQQDDEADAGNAFEAVFNAYQKSDTARAGGFEAVGRIFELAFALRRIRDDMQDLAARIAEAATPER
;
A
#
# COMPACT_ATOMS: atom_id res chain seq x y z
N MET A 1 13.35 16.26 6.74
CA MET A 1 12.49 17.42 6.42
C MET A 1 11.08 17.14 6.90
N THR A 2 10.67 17.75 8.00
CA THR A 2 9.34 17.56 8.60
C THR A 2 8.44 18.69 8.15
N ALA A 3 7.50 18.42 7.24
CA ALA A 3 6.52 19.41 6.82
C ALA A 3 5.46 19.58 7.93
N LYS A 4 5.50 20.70 8.64
CA LYS A 4 4.41 21.14 9.53
C LYS A 4 3.42 21.94 8.70
N VAL A 5 2.21 21.42 8.52
CA VAL A 5 1.08 22.16 7.96
C VAL A 5 0.20 22.61 9.13
N HIS A 6 0.05 23.92 9.31
CA HIS A 6 -0.83 24.50 10.33
C HIS A 6 -2.18 24.84 9.69
N PHE A 7 -3.25 24.22 10.20
CA PHE A 7 -4.62 24.66 9.93
C PHE A 7 -5.17 25.35 11.17
N THR A 8 -5.53 26.62 11.02
CA THR A 8 -6.16 27.41 12.09
C THR A 8 -7.63 27.58 11.76
N THR A 9 -8.50 26.96 12.54
CA THR A 9 -9.94 27.30 12.59
C THR A 9 -10.26 27.77 14.01
N THR A 10 -11.10 28.79 14.12
CA THR A 10 -11.25 29.75 15.25
C THR A 10 -11.60 29.16 16.64
N LYS A 11 -11.61 27.83 16.85
CA LYS A 11 -11.88 27.20 18.15
C LYS A 11 -11.00 25.99 18.53
N TYR A 12 -10.09 25.51 17.68
CA TYR A 12 -9.24 24.35 18.00
C TYR A 12 -7.84 24.47 17.40
N ARG A 13 -6.80 24.05 18.14
CA ARG A 13 -5.46 23.78 17.59
C ARG A 13 -5.29 22.28 17.38
N PHE A 14 -5.05 21.88 16.14
CA PHE A 14 -4.66 20.52 15.79
C PHE A 14 -3.17 20.50 15.45
N ASN A 15 -2.38 19.72 16.19
CA ASN A 15 -0.98 19.48 15.88
C ASN A 15 -0.83 18.10 15.24
N PHE A 16 -0.32 18.06 14.01
CA PHE A 16 0.03 16.81 13.33
C PHE A 16 1.46 16.42 13.69
N VAL A 17 1.62 15.27 14.34
CA VAL A 17 2.93 14.65 14.54
C VAL A 17 3.00 13.42 13.66
N HIS A 18 3.80 13.49 12.60
CA HIS A 18 4.10 12.35 11.76
C HIS A 18 5.22 11.54 12.42
N VAL A 19 4.90 10.37 12.97
CA VAL A 19 5.91 9.43 13.46
C VAL A 19 6.41 8.62 12.27
N ALA A 20 7.71 8.68 11.98
CA ALA A 20 8.30 8.18 10.74
C ALA A 20 8.18 6.66 10.50
N GLN A 21 7.58 5.89 11.40
CA GLN A 21 7.50 4.42 11.33
C GLN A 21 6.14 3.84 11.78
N SER A 22 5.03 4.58 11.68
CA SER A 22 3.70 4.01 11.87
C SER A 22 2.66 4.66 10.95
N PRO A 23 1.69 3.89 10.42
CA PRO A 23 0.60 4.44 9.60
C PRO A 23 -0.49 5.15 10.43
N ALA A 24 -0.35 5.22 11.76
CA ALA A 24 -1.31 5.86 12.65
C ALA A 24 -1.05 7.37 12.76
N VAL A 25 -1.99 8.18 12.27
CA VAL A 25 -2.06 9.61 12.58
C VAL A 25 -2.65 9.77 13.98
N VAL A 26 -1.84 10.18 14.94
CA VAL A 26 -2.30 10.49 16.31
C VAL A 26 -2.92 11.88 16.32
N PHE A 27 -4.23 11.96 16.59
CA PHE A 27 -4.94 13.23 16.75
C PHE A 27 -4.84 13.69 18.21
N ILE A 28 -4.11 14.77 18.45
CA ILE A 28 -4.09 15.44 19.76
C ILE A 28 -4.89 16.73 19.64
N ALA A 29 -6.11 16.74 20.18
CA ALA A 29 -6.90 17.94 20.35
C ALA A 29 -6.63 18.52 21.75
N SER A 30 -6.06 19.72 21.82
CA SER A 30 -5.91 20.45 23.09
C SER A 30 -6.89 21.61 23.15
N HIS A 31 -7.71 21.64 24.22
CA HIS A 31 -8.60 22.75 24.54
C HIS A 31 -7.86 23.72 25.49
N PRO A 32 -7.90 25.06 25.30
CA PRO A 32 -7.06 25.95 26.10
C PRO A 32 -7.46 26.13 27.57
N GLU A 33 -8.68 25.76 28.00
CA GLU A 33 -9.22 26.19 29.31
C GLU A 33 -10.15 25.19 30.04
N ARG A 34 -10.09 23.88 29.76
CA ARG A 34 -10.79 22.89 30.61
C ARG A 34 -9.91 21.70 30.93
N SER A 35 -9.42 21.68 32.17
CA SER A 35 -8.87 20.49 32.80
C SER A 35 -9.97 19.45 32.97
N ILE A 36 -10.04 18.47 32.07
CA ILE A 36 -10.75 17.22 32.37
C ILE A 36 -9.77 16.37 33.16
N SER A 37 -9.96 16.34 34.48
CA SER A 37 -9.22 15.51 35.42
C SER A 37 -9.61 14.05 35.22
N LEU A 38 -8.88 13.37 34.34
CA LEU A 38 -8.82 11.91 34.28
C LEU A 38 -7.40 11.53 34.72
N TRP A 39 -7.30 10.94 35.92
CA TRP A 39 -6.11 10.33 36.53
C TRP A 39 -5.14 11.28 37.28
N GLU A 40 -5.22 11.30 38.62
CA GLU A 40 -4.12 11.71 39.49
C GLU A 40 -3.02 10.64 39.45
N GLY A 41 -1.79 10.99 39.05
CA GLY A 41 -0.63 10.12 39.26
C GLY A 41 0.50 10.12 38.21
N PHE A 42 0.41 10.87 37.12
CA PHE A 42 1.51 10.95 36.14
C PHE A 42 1.65 12.37 35.56
N ARG A 43 2.60 13.16 36.08
CA ARG A 43 2.99 14.45 35.47
C ARG A 43 4.12 14.20 34.47
N PHE A 44 3.82 14.31 33.17
CA PHE A 44 4.83 14.37 32.12
C PHE A 44 5.16 15.86 31.87
N ASP A 45 6.35 16.29 32.32
CA ASP A 45 6.79 17.68 32.16
C ASP A 45 7.52 17.85 30.83
N ILE A 46 6.86 18.52 29.87
CA ILE A 46 7.38 18.81 28.53
C ILE A 46 8.51 19.85 28.57
N ALA A 47 8.68 20.58 29.68
CA ALA A 47 9.69 21.63 29.82
C ALA A 47 11.13 21.12 29.94
N ALA A 48 11.36 19.81 30.15
CA ALA A 48 12.69 19.25 30.38
C ALA A 48 13.51 18.94 29.11
N PHE A 49 12.93 19.06 27.89
CA PHE A 49 13.59 18.55 26.67
C PHE A 49 13.97 19.59 25.60
N ALA A 50 14.01 20.90 25.89
CA ALA A 50 14.43 21.86 24.87
C ALA A 50 15.07 23.19 25.37
N PRO A 51 16.37 23.22 25.72
CA PRO A 51 17.08 24.49 25.86
C PRO A 51 18.04 24.86 24.70
N HIS A 52 18.10 24.13 23.57
CA HIS A 52 19.16 24.36 22.56
C HIS A 52 18.75 24.81 21.14
N LEU A 53 17.52 25.28 20.90
CA LEU A 53 17.11 25.68 19.55
C LEU A 53 16.41 27.05 19.45
N CYS A 54 16.83 28.04 20.24
CA CYS A 54 16.40 29.42 19.97
C CYS A 54 17.44 30.45 20.43
N ASN A 55 18.42 30.74 19.58
CA ASN A 55 19.03 32.08 19.55
C ASN A 55 19.79 32.30 18.24
N ARG A 56 19.13 32.95 17.28
CA ARG A 56 19.75 33.83 16.26
C ARG A 56 18.63 34.49 15.45
N THR A 57 18.35 35.75 15.79
CA THR A 57 17.61 36.68 14.94
C THR A 57 18.41 36.97 13.67
N PRO A 58 17.84 36.93 12.46
CA PRO A 58 18.53 37.40 11.27
C PRO A 58 18.48 38.94 11.20
N ASP A 59 19.65 39.50 10.96
CA ASP A 59 19.94 40.91 10.78
C ASP A 59 19.23 41.50 9.55
N LYS A 60 18.79 42.75 9.66
CA LYS A 60 18.11 43.49 8.60
C LYS A 60 19.14 44.17 7.71
N GLY A 61 19.59 43.49 6.67
CA GLY A 61 20.47 44.10 5.68
C GLY A 61 20.79 43.17 4.53
N ALA A 62 20.51 43.65 3.31
CA ALA A 62 20.83 43.04 2.02
C ALA A 62 19.92 41.87 1.58
N MET A 63 18.96 42.17 0.70
CA MET A 63 18.94 41.54 -0.62
C MET A 63 18.06 42.35 -1.59
N LYS A 64 18.72 42.77 -2.68
CA LYS A 64 18.18 43.49 -3.82
C LYS A 64 17.07 42.70 -4.50
N ALA A 65 16.10 43.46 -5.01
CA ALA A 65 15.05 43.02 -5.90
C ALA A 65 15.61 42.28 -7.12
N LEU A 66 15.11 41.06 -7.35
CA LEU A 66 15.11 40.40 -8.65
C LEU A 66 13.67 40.01 -8.96
N SER A 67 12.95 40.91 -9.62
CA SER A 67 11.59 40.69 -10.09
C SER A 67 11.60 39.81 -11.34
N ILE A 68 11.34 38.52 -11.19
CA ILE A 68 11.02 37.62 -12.30
C ILE A 68 9.50 37.55 -12.40
N SER A 69 8.94 38.17 -13.44
CA SER A 69 7.53 38.10 -13.78
C SER A 69 7.21 36.73 -14.42
N MET A 70 6.57 35.84 -13.66
CA MET A 70 5.93 34.64 -14.22
C MET A 70 4.55 34.98 -14.78
N PRO A 71 4.14 34.40 -15.93
CA PRO A 71 2.80 34.59 -16.46
C PRO A 71 1.77 33.85 -15.61
N GLN A 72 0.73 34.56 -15.15
CA GLN A 72 -0.44 33.96 -14.51
C GLN A 72 -1.24 33.14 -15.53
N LYS A 73 -1.07 31.81 -15.51
CA LYS A 73 -2.11 30.90 -15.99
C LYS A 73 -3.12 30.70 -14.87
N ALA A 74 -4.39 31.04 -15.14
CA ALA A 74 -5.50 30.80 -14.23
C ALA A 74 -5.61 29.31 -13.90
N GLY A 75 -5.24 28.94 -12.67
CA GLY A 75 -5.38 27.58 -12.17
C GLY A 75 -6.86 27.21 -11.93
N PRO A 76 -7.24 25.93 -12.07
CA PRO A 76 -8.61 25.49 -11.79
C PRO A 76 -8.97 25.67 -10.31
N ARG A 77 -10.26 25.96 -10.04
CA ARG A 77 -10.78 26.32 -8.71
C ARG A 77 -10.45 25.26 -7.63
N PRO A 78 -9.94 25.65 -6.44
CA PRO A 78 -9.40 24.73 -5.42
C PRO A 78 -10.44 23.82 -4.72
N GLY A 79 -11.74 24.09 -4.87
CA GLY A 79 -12.79 23.34 -4.19
C GLY A 79 -13.14 21.97 -4.77
N SER A 80 -13.03 21.79 -6.10
CA SER A 80 -13.44 20.53 -6.77
C SER A 80 -12.36 19.45 -6.74
N PHE A 81 -11.08 19.84 -6.60
CA PHE A 81 -9.95 18.91 -6.59
C PHE A 81 -9.81 18.14 -5.27
N LEU A 82 -10.14 18.78 -4.13
CA LEU A 82 -10.10 18.14 -2.82
C LEU A 82 -11.25 17.14 -2.61
N ALA A 83 -12.44 17.45 -3.14
CA ALA A 83 -13.61 16.59 -3.03
C ALA A 83 -13.50 15.31 -3.88
N ALA A 84 -12.87 15.37 -5.05
CA ALA A 84 -12.69 14.21 -5.93
C ALA A 84 -11.65 13.21 -5.40
N ARG A 85 -10.57 13.72 -4.77
CA ARG A 85 -9.43 12.91 -4.29
C ARG A 85 -9.70 12.16 -2.97
N ASN A 86 -10.67 12.64 -2.17
CA ASN A 86 -10.97 12.08 -0.84
C ASN A 86 -12.19 11.15 -0.80
N LYS A 87 -12.85 10.87 -1.92
CA LYS A 87 -14.03 9.98 -2.00
C LYS A 87 -13.84 8.62 -1.28
N PRO A 88 -12.74 7.87 -1.47
CA PRO A 88 -12.57 6.59 -0.78
C PRO A 88 -12.36 6.76 0.73
N ALA A 89 -11.65 7.83 1.16
CA ALA A 89 -11.43 8.12 2.57
C ALA A 89 -12.73 8.53 3.28
N LEU A 90 -13.57 9.33 2.62
CA LEU A 90 -14.89 9.74 3.14
C LEU A 90 -15.85 8.56 3.22
N ALA A 91 -15.86 7.68 2.20
CA ALA A 91 -16.65 6.46 2.23
C ALA A 91 -16.24 5.55 3.39
N GLN A 92 -14.94 5.37 3.61
CA GLN A 92 -14.42 4.60 4.74
C GLN A 92 -14.80 5.23 6.08
N ALA A 93 -14.64 6.54 6.24
CA ALA A 93 -15.02 7.25 7.46
C ALA A 93 -16.51 7.06 7.78
N PHE A 94 -17.38 7.24 6.78
CA PHE A 94 -18.82 7.01 6.93
C PHE A 94 -19.14 5.57 7.33
N ARG A 95 -18.51 4.61 6.68
CA ARG A 95 -18.67 3.18 6.99
C ARG A 95 -18.30 2.86 8.44
N VAL A 96 -17.16 3.38 8.91
CA VAL A 96 -16.72 3.18 10.31
C VAL A 96 -17.70 3.84 11.29
N MET A 97 -18.16 5.06 11.01
CA MET A 97 -19.15 5.74 11.86
C MET A 97 -20.45 4.93 11.96
N ALA A 98 -20.96 4.41 10.84
CA ALA A 98 -22.17 3.61 10.81
C ALA A 98 -21.99 2.27 11.55
N ALA A 99 -20.87 1.58 11.37
CA ALA A 99 -20.57 0.34 12.07
C ALA A 99 -20.48 0.54 13.60
N CYS A 100 -19.82 1.62 14.03
CA CYS A 100 -19.75 1.99 15.44
C CYS A 100 -21.14 2.30 16.01
N LEU A 101 -21.99 3.03 15.28
CA LEU A 101 -23.35 3.31 15.70
C LEU A 101 -24.17 2.01 15.87
N VAL A 102 -24.13 1.12 14.87
CA VAL A 102 -24.83 -0.17 14.92
C VAL A 102 -24.33 -1.02 16.11
N THR A 103 -23.02 -1.08 16.31
CA THR A 103 -22.42 -1.83 17.41
C THR A 103 -22.83 -1.27 18.77
N TYR A 104 -22.84 0.05 18.91
CA TYR A 104 -23.30 0.72 20.12
C TYR A 104 -24.76 0.38 20.43
N LEU A 105 -25.64 0.43 19.43
CA LEU A 105 -27.04 0.06 19.60
C LEU A 105 -27.21 -1.41 20.02
N ILE A 106 -26.48 -2.34 19.40
CA ILE A 106 -26.52 -3.77 19.77
C ILE A 106 -26.03 -3.97 21.21
N VAL A 107 -24.93 -3.32 21.60
CA VAL A 107 -24.38 -3.37 22.97
C VAL A 107 -25.41 -2.91 24.00
N GLN A 108 -26.12 -1.80 23.72
CA GLN A 108 -27.13 -1.26 24.62
C GLN A 108 -28.37 -2.17 24.71
N LEU A 109 -28.79 -2.77 23.59
CA LEU A 109 -29.92 -3.70 23.56
C LEU A 109 -29.62 -5.00 24.31
N LEU A 110 -28.39 -5.50 24.23
CA LEU A 110 -27.95 -6.71 24.91
C LEU A 110 -27.54 -6.47 26.38
N GLY A 111 -27.45 -5.21 26.83
CA GLY A 111 -27.04 -4.88 28.19
C GLY A 111 -25.62 -5.34 28.55
N LEU A 112 -24.70 -5.37 27.58
CA LEU A 112 -23.35 -5.90 27.78
C LEU A 112 -22.54 -4.99 28.71
N LYS A 113 -22.17 -5.49 29.89
CA LYS A 113 -21.43 -4.73 30.92
C LYS A 113 -20.11 -4.15 30.42
N GLN A 114 -19.46 -4.79 29.45
CA GLN A 114 -18.17 -4.35 28.92
C GLN A 114 -18.20 -4.18 27.39
N GLY A 115 -19.38 -3.92 26.81
CA GLY A 115 -19.55 -3.83 25.35
C GLY A 115 -18.75 -2.73 24.63
N TYR A 116 -18.05 -1.85 25.36
CA TYR A 116 -17.07 -0.93 24.77
C TYR A 116 -15.94 -1.65 24.02
N TRP A 117 -15.62 -2.90 24.37
CA TRP A 117 -14.65 -3.70 23.62
C TRP A 117 -15.14 -4.14 22.24
N ALA A 118 -16.45 -4.36 22.07
CA ALA A 118 -17.02 -4.61 20.75
C ALA A 118 -16.82 -3.38 19.84
N LEU A 119 -17.02 -2.16 20.38
CA LEU A 119 -16.74 -0.91 19.67
C LEU A 119 -15.26 -0.75 19.31
N PHE A 120 -14.35 -0.99 20.27
CA PHE A 120 -12.92 -0.95 19.96
C PHE A 120 -12.53 -1.98 18.91
N THR A 121 -13.15 -3.16 18.93
CA THR A 121 -12.89 -4.18 17.92
C THR A 121 -13.28 -3.69 16.55
N VAL A 122 -14.46 -3.09 16.38
CA VAL A 122 -14.87 -2.50 15.10
C VAL A 122 -13.84 -1.49 14.61
N LEU A 123 -13.39 -0.58 15.47
CA LEU A 123 -12.37 0.42 15.12
C LEU A 123 -11.03 -0.20 14.73
N ILE A 124 -10.63 -1.29 15.37
CA ILE A 124 -9.36 -1.98 15.12
C ILE A 124 -9.43 -2.79 13.81
N VAL A 125 -10.53 -3.51 13.60
CA VAL A 125 -10.64 -4.49 12.51
C VAL A 125 -11.11 -3.88 11.22
N MET A 126 -11.83 -2.75 11.21
CA MET A 126 -12.33 -2.17 9.96
C MET A 126 -11.20 -1.62 9.08
N GLN A 127 -11.08 -2.20 7.89
CA GLN A 127 -10.09 -1.85 6.88
C GLN A 127 -10.76 -1.34 5.60
N GLY A 128 -9.97 -0.94 4.61
CA GLY A 128 -10.44 -0.38 3.34
C GLY A 128 -11.18 -1.36 2.42
N SER A 129 -11.18 -2.65 2.72
CA SER A 129 -11.86 -3.73 1.97
C SER A 129 -12.47 -4.75 2.93
N VAL A 130 -13.33 -5.64 2.42
CA VAL A 130 -14.08 -6.60 3.22
C VAL A 130 -13.17 -7.71 3.72
N GLY A 131 -12.26 -8.22 2.88
CA GLY A 131 -11.33 -9.30 3.25
C GLY A 131 -10.30 -8.88 4.28
N ALA A 132 -9.92 -7.61 4.29
CA ALA A 132 -8.91 -7.03 5.17
C ALA A 132 -9.56 -6.85 6.52
N THR A 133 -10.82 -6.40 6.51
CA THR A 133 -11.66 -6.34 7.69
C THR A 133 -11.89 -7.72 8.29
N ALA A 134 -12.25 -8.71 7.47
CA ALA A 134 -12.52 -10.06 7.92
C ALA A 134 -11.27 -10.78 8.41
N GLY A 135 -10.15 -10.60 7.71
CA GLY A 135 -8.85 -11.10 8.13
C GLY A 135 -8.38 -10.48 9.44
N ALA A 136 -8.50 -9.16 9.60
CA ALA A 136 -8.21 -8.49 10.85
C ALA A 136 -9.14 -8.96 11.98
N ALA A 137 -10.42 -9.21 11.70
CA ALA A 137 -11.36 -9.75 12.67
C ALA A 137 -10.99 -11.18 13.12
N ILE A 138 -10.61 -12.06 12.19
CA ILE A 138 -10.15 -13.42 12.48
C ILE A 138 -8.85 -13.38 13.28
N ASP A 139 -7.85 -12.60 12.84
CA ASP A 139 -6.59 -12.47 13.55
C ASP A 139 -6.82 -11.92 14.97
N ARG A 140 -7.70 -10.92 15.11
CA ARG A 140 -8.08 -10.35 16.41
C ARG A 140 -8.78 -11.39 17.30
N LEU A 141 -9.65 -12.22 16.75
CA LEU A 141 -10.32 -13.29 17.49
C LEU A 141 -9.32 -14.35 17.97
N ILE A 142 -8.43 -14.83 17.09
CA ILE A 142 -7.38 -15.81 17.43
C ILE A 142 -6.46 -15.26 18.52
N ALA A 143 -5.98 -14.02 18.36
CA ALA A 143 -5.16 -13.36 19.37
C ALA A 143 -5.90 -13.21 20.71
N THR A 144 -7.20 -12.91 20.66
CA THR A 144 -8.03 -12.77 21.88
C THR A 144 -8.19 -14.09 22.59
N VAL A 145 -8.54 -15.16 21.87
CA VAL A 145 -8.71 -16.49 22.47
C VAL A 145 -7.41 -16.92 23.13
N ALA A 146 -6.27 -16.82 22.44
CA ALA A 146 -4.98 -17.19 23.00
C ALA A 146 -4.61 -16.34 24.23
N GLY A 147 -4.76 -15.02 24.14
CA GLY A 147 -4.44 -14.10 25.23
C GLY A 147 -5.37 -14.23 26.43
N ALA A 148 -6.68 -14.37 26.21
CA ALA A 148 -7.67 -14.48 27.27
C ALA A 148 -7.58 -15.83 28.00
N VAL A 149 -7.33 -16.93 27.28
CA VAL A 149 -7.11 -18.24 27.90
C VAL A 149 -5.83 -18.25 28.72
N LEU A 150 -4.69 -17.85 28.14
CA LEU A 150 -3.42 -17.86 28.87
C LEU A 150 -3.40 -16.84 30.02
N GLY A 151 -3.98 -15.65 29.83
CA GLY A 151 -4.14 -14.66 30.89
C GLY A 151 -5.06 -15.18 32.00
N GLY A 152 -6.17 -15.82 31.66
CA GLY A 152 -7.08 -16.44 32.62
C GLY A 152 -6.41 -17.56 33.43
N LEU A 153 -5.62 -18.42 32.76
CA LEU A 153 -4.83 -19.45 33.44
C LEU A 153 -3.78 -18.82 34.38
N ALA A 154 -3.13 -17.72 33.97
CA ALA A 154 -2.21 -17.00 34.83
C ALA A 154 -2.91 -16.47 36.09
N VAL A 155 -4.10 -15.89 35.96
CA VAL A 155 -4.90 -15.42 37.10
C VAL A 155 -5.29 -16.55 38.04
N LEU A 156 -5.63 -17.74 37.51
CA LEU A 156 -5.96 -18.91 38.33
C LEU A 156 -4.74 -19.49 39.08
N ALA A 157 -3.58 -19.47 38.45
CA ALA A 157 -2.36 -20.06 38.99
C ALA A 157 -1.60 -19.12 39.96
N THR A 158 -1.88 -17.82 39.94
CA THR A 158 -1.07 -16.81 40.61
C THR A 158 -1.77 -16.30 41.87
N PRO A 159 -1.08 -16.23 43.03
CA PRO A 159 -1.61 -15.56 44.22
C PRO A 159 -1.96 -14.09 43.95
N HIS A 160 -2.98 -13.55 44.62
CA HIS A 160 -3.42 -12.15 44.48
C HIS A 160 -2.48 -11.13 45.15
N GLN A 161 -1.17 -11.29 44.96
CA GLN A 161 -0.14 -10.38 45.44
C GLN A 161 0.37 -9.52 44.27
N PRO A 162 0.61 -8.21 44.44
CA PRO A 162 1.03 -7.31 43.36
C PRO A 162 2.27 -7.80 42.59
N VAL A 163 3.25 -8.35 43.30
CA VAL A 163 4.48 -8.89 42.71
C VAL A 163 4.20 -10.13 41.86
N ALA A 164 3.35 -11.03 42.34
CA ALA A 164 3.01 -12.25 41.62
C ALA A 164 2.20 -11.93 40.35
N ILE A 165 1.24 -10.99 40.45
CA ILE A 165 0.48 -10.49 39.30
C ILE A 165 1.42 -9.85 38.28
N GLY A 166 2.33 -8.98 38.71
CA GLY A 166 3.33 -8.37 37.83
C GLY A 166 4.24 -9.39 37.14
N ALA A 167 4.71 -10.41 37.86
CA ALA A 167 5.52 -11.48 37.30
C ALA A 167 4.74 -12.30 36.26
N SER A 168 3.49 -12.68 36.57
CA SER A 168 2.62 -13.42 35.65
C SER A 168 2.33 -12.63 34.37
N LEU A 169 2.09 -11.32 34.50
CA LEU A 169 1.87 -10.40 33.39
C LEU A 169 3.07 -10.36 32.45
N ILE A 170 4.27 -10.14 33.00
CA ILE A 170 5.53 -10.06 32.22
C ILE A 170 5.79 -11.39 31.53
N LEU A 171 5.66 -12.51 32.24
CA LEU A 171 5.92 -13.84 31.72
C LEU A 171 4.96 -14.19 30.58
N VAL A 172 3.65 -14.11 30.82
CA VAL A 172 2.64 -14.50 29.82
C VAL A 172 2.64 -13.56 28.62
N SER A 173 2.73 -12.25 28.85
CA SER A 173 2.77 -11.27 27.75
C SER A 173 4.06 -11.41 26.94
N GLY A 174 5.19 -11.70 27.59
CA GLY A 174 6.48 -11.96 26.94
C GLY A 174 6.43 -13.20 26.06
N ILE A 175 5.92 -14.32 26.57
CA ILE A 175 5.75 -15.57 25.81
C ILE A 175 4.85 -15.34 24.59
N LEU A 176 3.71 -14.67 24.78
CA LEU A 176 2.77 -14.40 23.69
C LEU A 176 3.35 -13.44 22.64
N THR A 177 4.12 -12.45 23.07
CA THR A 177 4.79 -11.52 22.15
C THR A 177 5.89 -12.23 21.36
N PHE A 178 6.64 -13.13 22.00
CA PHE A 178 7.62 -13.98 21.33
C PHE A 178 6.94 -14.93 20.32
N ALA A 179 5.84 -15.57 20.70
CA ALA A 179 5.04 -16.40 19.80
C ALA A 179 4.52 -15.61 18.58
N ALA A 180 4.16 -14.33 18.77
CA ALA A 180 3.71 -13.45 17.70
C ALA A 180 4.79 -13.13 16.64
N VAL A 181 6.07 -13.37 16.92
CA VAL A 181 7.16 -13.29 15.93
C VAL A 181 7.04 -14.42 14.89
N ARG A 182 6.67 -15.63 15.34
CA ARG A 182 6.50 -16.81 14.46
C ARG A 182 5.11 -16.91 13.88
N LEU A 183 4.10 -16.48 14.63
CA LEU A 183 2.69 -16.54 14.26
C LEU A 183 2.11 -15.12 14.31
N PRO A 184 2.19 -14.33 13.21
CA PRO A 184 1.72 -12.95 13.17
C PRO A 184 0.25 -12.76 13.57
N ARG A 185 -0.59 -13.79 13.44
CA ARG A 185 -1.99 -13.77 13.89
C ARG A 185 -2.14 -13.59 15.40
N LEU A 186 -1.09 -13.85 16.18
CA LEU A 186 -1.07 -13.64 17.63
C LEU A 186 -0.65 -12.22 18.02
N ARG A 187 -0.42 -11.32 17.05
CA ARG A 187 -0.15 -9.90 17.30
C ARG A 187 -1.36 -9.28 18.02
N GLY A 188 -1.23 -9.08 19.33
CA GLY A 188 -2.30 -8.60 20.22
C GLY A 188 -2.70 -9.58 21.33
N ALA A 189 -2.21 -10.83 21.30
CA ALA A 189 -2.49 -11.81 22.34
C ALA A 189 -1.89 -11.39 23.69
N GLY A 190 -0.64 -10.90 23.69
CA GLY A 190 0.00 -10.39 24.91
C GLY A 190 -0.76 -9.22 25.53
N LEU A 191 -1.21 -8.26 24.71
CA LEU A 191 -2.07 -7.17 25.17
C LEU A 191 -3.38 -7.69 25.77
N THR A 192 -4.00 -8.69 25.12
CA THR A 192 -5.25 -9.28 25.64
C THR A 192 -5.03 -10.01 26.96
N ALA A 193 -3.93 -10.77 27.08
CA ALA A 193 -3.56 -11.41 28.34
C ALA A 193 -3.34 -10.38 29.46
N ALA A 194 -2.65 -9.27 29.14
CA ALA A 194 -2.47 -8.17 30.08
C ALA A 194 -3.80 -7.58 30.55
N ILE A 195 -4.73 -7.34 29.63
CA ILE A 195 -6.08 -6.86 29.95
C ILE A 195 -6.79 -7.84 30.89
N VAL A 196 -6.76 -9.15 30.59
CA VAL A 196 -7.42 -10.16 31.42
C VAL A 196 -6.84 -10.22 32.84
N ILE A 197 -5.51 -10.12 32.95
CA ILE A 197 -4.81 -10.13 34.23
C ILE A 197 -5.11 -8.86 35.05
N LEU A 198 -5.18 -7.69 34.40
CA LEU A 198 -5.24 -6.39 35.09
C LEU A 198 -6.67 -5.84 35.32
N THR A 199 -7.63 -6.17 34.45
CA THR A 199 -8.94 -5.49 34.42
C THR A 199 -10.08 -6.33 34.97
N ARG A 200 -9.82 -7.59 35.28
CA ARG A 200 -10.84 -8.48 35.84
C ARG A 200 -11.15 -8.06 37.28
N SER A 201 -12.42 -7.75 37.55
CA SER A 201 -12.93 -7.56 38.91
C SER A 201 -12.89 -8.89 39.68
N PRO A 202 -12.50 -8.90 40.97
CA PRO A 202 -12.49 -10.11 41.78
C PRO A 202 -13.82 -10.87 41.76
N ASP A 203 -14.93 -10.13 41.71
CA ASP A 203 -16.31 -10.62 41.81
C ASP A 203 -16.82 -11.41 40.58
N ILE A 204 -16.11 -11.37 39.46
CA ILE A 204 -16.51 -12.04 38.22
C ILE A 204 -15.66 -13.29 38.01
N PRO A 205 -16.21 -14.51 37.90
CA PRO A 205 -15.43 -15.73 37.65
C PRO A 205 -14.50 -15.62 36.42
N VAL A 206 -13.30 -16.24 36.46
CA VAL A 206 -12.32 -16.16 35.34
C VAL A 206 -12.94 -16.63 34.03
N GLY A 207 -13.61 -17.80 34.07
CA GLY A 207 -14.21 -18.39 32.88
C GLY A 207 -15.27 -17.48 32.25
N ALA A 208 -16.14 -16.88 33.07
CA ALA A 208 -17.16 -15.94 32.60
C ALA A 208 -16.52 -14.71 31.93
N PHE A 209 -15.52 -14.11 32.57
CA PHE A 209 -14.82 -12.95 32.00
C PHE A 209 -14.13 -13.29 30.67
N VAL A 210 -13.48 -14.46 30.56
CA VAL A 210 -12.83 -14.91 29.32
C VAL A 210 -13.86 -15.14 28.20
N ILE A 211 -15.00 -15.76 28.51
CA ILE A 211 -16.08 -15.98 27.55
C ILE A 211 -16.66 -14.65 27.07
N ASP A 212 -16.96 -13.72 27.99
CA ASP A 212 -17.48 -12.39 27.67
C ASP A 212 -16.52 -11.64 26.73
N ARG A 213 -15.20 -11.71 26.97
CA ARG A 213 -14.20 -11.11 26.07
C ARG A 213 -14.28 -11.72 24.67
N ILE A 214 -14.34 -13.04 24.56
CA ILE A 214 -14.41 -13.72 23.25
C ILE A 214 -15.69 -13.33 22.51
N LEU A 215 -16.83 -13.29 23.21
CA LEU A 215 -18.11 -12.91 22.62
C LEU A 215 -18.13 -11.45 22.15
N GLU A 216 -17.59 -10.52 22.94
CA GLU A 216 -17.54 -9.10 22.58
C GLU A 216 -16.63 -8.83 21.38
N ILE A 217 -15.46 -9.48 21.31
CA ILE A 217 -14.58 -9.39 20.13
C ILE A 217 -15.26 -10.04 18.91
N SER A 218 -15.92 -11.18 19.09
CA SER A 218 -16.65 -11.85 18.00
C SER A 218 -17.78 -10.97 17.46
N LEU A 219 -18.53 -10.31 18.34
CA LEU A 219 -19.59 -9.37 17.99
C LEU A 219 -19.05 -8.19 17.19
N GLY A 220 -18.00 -7.52 17.69
CA GLY A 220 -17.40 -6.39 16.98
C GLY A 220 -16.80 -6.79 15.63
N GLY A 221 -16.16 -7.97 15.57
CA GLY A 221 -15.66 -8.55 14.32
C GLY A 221 -16.77 -8.81 13.31
N LEU A 222 -17.86 -9.44 13.74
CA LEU A 222 -19.03 -9.73 12.90
C LEU A 222 -19.66 -8.44 12.36
N VAL A 223 -19.93 -7.46 13.24
CA VAL A 223 -20.51 -6.17 12.81
C VAL A 223 -19.57 -5.44 11.87
N GLY A 224 -18.26 -5.44 12.13
CA GLY A 224 -17.26 -4.85 11.24
C GLY A 224 -17.27 -5.46 9.84
N VAL A 225 -17.32 -6.79 9.75
CA VAL A 225 -17.38 -7.50 8.45
C VAL A 225 -18.69 -7.22 7.72
N LEU A 226 -19.83 -7.29 8.42
CA LEU A 226 -21.14 -6.99 7.84
C LEU A 226 -21.21 -5.53 7.35
N ALA A 227 -20.74 -4.58 8.14
CA ALA A 227 -20.67 -3.18 7.74
C ALA A 227 -19.78 -2.98 6.51
N SER A 228 -18.61 -3.62 6.45
CA SER A 228 -17.75 -3.59 5.25
C SER A 228 -18.42 -4.20 4.03
N ARG A 229 -19.27 -5.22 4.21
CA ARG A 229 -19.99 -5.87 3.11
C ARG A 229 -21.20 -5.10 2.60
N PHE A 230 -21.93 -4.40 3.47
CA PHE A 230 -23.21 -3.75 3.14
C PHE A 230 -23.15 -2.23 3.01
N ILE A 231 -22.21 -1.55 3.68
CA ILE A 231 -22.14 -0.09 3.72
C ILE A 231 -21.06 0.41 2.75
N LEU A 232 -21.50 0.85 1.56
CA LEU A 232 -20.67 1.30 0.44
C LEU A 232 -19.53 0.32 0.09
N PRO A 233 -19.79 -0.93 -0.31
CA PRO A 233 -18.75 -1.94 -0.49
C PRO A 233 -17.66 -1.48 -1.46
N SER A 234 -16.41 -1.44 -1.00
CA SER A 234 -15.23 -1.31 -1.85
C SER A 234 -14.83 -2.71 -2.31
N ARG A 235 -15.21 -3.06 -3.55
CA ARG A 235 -14.87 -4.37 -4.12
C ARG A 235 -13.35 -4.48 -4.28
N SER A 236 -12.72 -5.41 -3.56
CA SER A 236 -11.27 -5.69 -3.61
C SER A 236 -10.79 -5.95 -5.04
N HIS A 237 -11.56 -6.69 -5.82
CA HIS A 237 -11.27 -7.00 -7.21
C HIS A 237 -11.11 -5.74 -8.08
N GLY A 238 -12.03 -4.76 -7.94
CA GLY A 238 -11.93 -3.52 -8.69
C GLY A 238 -10.75 -2.64 -8.24
N ALA A 239 -10.40 -2.67 -6.96
CA ALA A 239 -9.20 -1.98 -6.46
C ALA A 239 -7.91 -2.65 -6.96
N MET A 240 -7.89 -3.99 -7.01
CA MET A 240 -6.80 -4.79 -7.52
C MET A 240 -6.58 -4.57 -9.02
N MET A 241 -7.63 -4.63 -9.84
CA MET A 241 -7.54 -4.34 -11.28
C MET A 241 -7.02 -2.93 -11.55
N LYS A 242 -7.49 -1.93 -10.79
CA LYS A 242 -6.95 -0.57 -10.85
C LYS A 242 -5.48 -0.49 -10.41
N GLY A 243 -5.09 -1.29 -9.43
CA GLY A 243 -3.70 -1.41 -8.99
C GLY A 243 -2.80 -1.92 -10.12
N PHE A 244 -3.17 -3.03 -10.77
CA PHE A 244 -2.42 -3.59 -11.89
C PHE A 244 -2.42 -2.68 -13.12
N ALA A 245 -3.56 -2.06 -13.46
CA ALA A 245 -3.61 -1.05 -14.51
C ALA A 245 -2.67 0.13 -14.23
N GLY A 246 -2.59 0.60 -12.98
CA GLY A 246 -1.63 1.64 -12.59
C GLY A 246 -0.16 1.21 -12.67
N VAL A 247 0.14 -0.09 -12.51
CA VAL A 247 1.49 -0.63 -12.77
C VAL A 247 1.79 -0.58 -14.27
N LEU A 248 0.84 -0.96 -15.12
CA LEU A 248 0.97 -0.91 -16.57
C LEU A 248 1.14 0.52 -17.10
N ASP A 249 0.42 1.49 -16.53
CA ASP A 249 0.62 2.91 -16.87
C ASP A 249 2.04 3.37 -16.52
N ALA A 250 2.56 2.97 -15.36
CA ALA A 250 3.93 3.29 -14.95
C ALA A 250 5.00 2.58 -15.81
N ILE A 251 4.69 1.36 -16.29
CA ILE A 251 5.51 0.63 -17.26
C ILE A 251 5.54 1.39 -18.60
N ALA A 252 4.38 1.82 -19.10
CA ALA A 252 4.28 2.57 -20.36
C ALA A 252 5.10 3.87 -20.31
N GLU A 253 4.96 4.66 -19.24
CA GLU A 253 5.75 5.87 -19.03
C GLU A 253 7.27 5.58 -19.04
N ARG A 254 7.68 4.43 -18.50
CA ARG A 254 9.08 4.03 -18.48
C ARG A 254 9.61 3.63 -19.86
N LEU A 255 8.81 2.90 -20.63
CA LEU A 255 9.15 2.49 -21.99
C LEU A 255 9.28 3.70 -22.92
N GLU A 256 8.40 4.69 -22.80
CA GLU A 256 8.49 5.97 -23.52
C GLU A 256 9.81 6.70 -23.20
N ALA A 257 10.15 6.84 -21.91
CA ALA A 257 11.40 7.48 -21.51
C ALA A 257 12.65 6.73 -22.02
N GLN A 258 12.61 5.40 -22.08
CA GLN A 258 13.68 4.59 -22.64
C GLN A 258 13.76 4.73 -24.17
N ALA A 259 12.62 4.85 -24.86
CA ALA A 259 12.56 5.11 -26.30
C ALA A 259 13.20 6.47 -26.63
N ASP A 260 12.87 7.53 -25.88
CA ASP A 260 13.45 8.86 -26.06
C ASP A 260 14.98 8.85 -25.84
N ALA A 261 15.46 8.08 -24.87
CA ALA A 261 16.89 7.91 -24.62
C ALA A 261 17.60 7.16 -25.77
N LEU A 262 16.97 6.13 -26.34
CA LEU A 262 17.49 5.40 -27.50
C LEU A 262 17.60 6.28 -28.74
N GLU A 263 16.57 7.10 -29.00
CA GLU A 263 16.50 7.98 -30.16
C GLU A 263 17.47 9.15 -30.05
N SER A 264 17.60 9.74 -28.86
CA SER A 264 18.55 10.83 -28.60
C SER A 264 20.00 10.36 -28.40
N GLY A 265 20.20 9.06 -28.16
CA GLY A 265 21.51 8.46 -27.82
C GLY A 265 22.03 8.85 -26.43
N GLN A 266 21.21 9.47 -25.59
CA GLN A 266 21.59 9.95 -24.27
C GLN A 266 21.47 8.85 -23.20
N ALA A 267 22.25 9.00 -22.13
CA ALA A 267 22.12 8.14 -20.96
C ALA A 267 20.85 8.48 -20.17
N LEU A 268 20.21 7.46 -19.61
CA LEU A 268 19.01 7.58 -18.78
C LEU A 268 19.25 6.97 -17.41
N ALA A 269 19.53 7.81 -16.42
CA ALA A 269 19.64 7.36 -15.03
C ALA A 269 18.28 6.84 -14.53
N SER A 270 18.21 5.53 -14.30
CA SER A 270 16.92 4.81 -14.19
C SER A 270 16.49 4.39 -12.78
N SER A 271 17.33 4.62 -11.76
CA SER A 271 17.18 3.97 -10.45
C SER A 271 15.85 4.29 -9.74
N ASP A 272 15.48 5.58 -9.61
CA ASP A 272 14.32 5.99 -8.81
C ASP A 272 12.99 5.61 -9.46
N ALA A 273 12.88 5.72 -10.79
CA ALA A 273 11.69 5.32 -11.53
C ALA A 273 11.45 3.80 -11.46
N ASN A 274 12.53 3.00 -11.55
CA ASN A 274 12.45 1.54 -11.43
C ASN A 274 12.05 1.09 -10.00
N ILE A 275 12.41 1.88 -8.98
CA ILE A 275 11.94 1.67 -7.60
C ILE A 275 10.43 1.96 -7.50
N ALA A 276 9.94 3.01 -8.14
CA ALA A 276 8.52 3.35 -8.13
C ALA A 276 7.65 2.26 -8.77
N VAL A 277 8.04 1.72 -9.94
CA VAL A 277 7.35 0.59 -10.60
C VAL A 277 7.35 -0.66 -9.71
N ARG A 278 8.45 -0.93 -9.01
CA ARG A 278 8.51 -2.04 -8.04
C ARG A 278 7.54 -1.81 -6.87
N GLN A 279 7.49 -0.61 -6.32
CA GLN A 279 6.61 -0.27 -5.20
C GLN A 279 5.13 -0.37 -5.60
N SER A 280 4.77 0.08 -6.80
CA SER A 280 3.40 -0.05 -7.30
C SER A 280 3.01 -1.52 -7.50
N LEU A 281 3.91 -2.35 -8.03
CA LEU A 281 3.65 -3.79 -8.20
C LEU A 281 3.46 -4.51 -6.87
N VAL A 282 4.31 -4.25 -5.87
CA VAL A 282 4.16 -4.81 -4.52
C VAL A 282 2.84 -4.35 -3.87
N ALA A 283 2.45 -3.09 -4.06
CA ALA A 283 1.18 -2.58 -3.57
C ALA A 283 -0.02 -3.26 -4.26
N ALA A 284 0.05 -3.53 -5.56
CA ALA A 284 -0.98 -4.24 -6.30
C ALA A 284 -1.09 -5.72 -5.88
N GLU A 285 0.03 -6.40 -5.61
CA GLU A 285 0.03 -7.77 -5.05
C GLU A 285 -0.58 -7.84 -3.65
N ALA A 286 -0.39 -6.82 -2.82
CA ALA A 286 -1.06 -6.76 -1.53
C ALA A 286 -2.59 -6.75 -1.67
N LEU A 287 -3.12 -6.09 -2.71
CA LEU A 287 -4.55 -6.10 -3.05
C LEU A 287 -5.02 -7.46 -3.59
N LEU A 288 -4.15 -8.21 -4.27
CA LEU A 288 -4.41 -9.59 -4.71
C LEU A 288 -4.61 -10.55 -3.54
N ILE A 289 -3.70 -10.49 -2.56
CA ILE A 289 -3.79 -11.30 -1.32
C ILE A 289 -5.11 -11.03 -0.61
N GLU A 290 -5.52 -9.77 -0.62
CA GLU A 290 -6.74 -9.29 -0.03
C GLU A 290 -8.00 -9.78 -0.78
N ALA A 291 -8.02 -9.70 -2.10
CA ALA A 291 -9.10 -10.25 -2.93
C ALA A 291 -9.24 -11.77 -2.76
N ARG A 292 -8.12 -12.50 -2.64
CA ARG A 292 -8.14 -13.94 -2.34
C ARG A 292 -8.76 -14.26 -0.99
N ARG A 293 -8.51 -13.42 0.00
CA ARG A 293 -9.07 -13.60 1.34
C ARG A 293 -10.58 -13.41 1.31
N GLU A 294 -11.10 -12.44 0.56
CA GLU A 294 -12.55 -12.29 0.32
C GLU A 294 -13.15 -13.56 -0.28
N ARG A 295 -12.52 -14.13 -1.31
CA ARG A 295 -12.96 -15.40 -1.90
C ARG A 295 -12.92 -16.57 -0.92
N SER A 296 -11.82 -16.73 -0.16
CA SER A 296 -11.67 -17.82 0.82
C SER A 296 -12.76 -17.79 1.91
N LEU A 297 -13.33 -16.60 2.15
CA LEU A 297 -14.42 -16.36 3.08
C LEU A 297 -15.80 -16.38 2.40
N TRP A 298 -15.87 -16.82 1.14
CA TRP A 298 -17.10 -16.92 0.35
C TRP A 298 -17.78 -15.55 0.14
N LEU A 299 -16.99 -14.47 0.16
CA LEU A 299 -17.48 -13.09 0.02
C LEU A 299 -17.40 -12.58 -1.43
N ALA A 300 -16.78 -13.33 -2.35
CA ALA A 300 -16.62 -13.02 -3.78
C ALA A 300 -16.61 -14.29 -4.65
N ASP A 301 -17.19 -14.22 -5.86
CA ASP A 301 -17.35 -15.36 -6.78
C ASP A 301 -16.23 -15.53 -7.82
N GLN A 302 -15.42 -14.49 -8.09
CA GLN A 302 -14.45 -14.52 -9.20
C GLN A 302 -13.12 -15.19 -8.83
N ASP A 303 -12.58 -15.99 -9.76
CA ASP A 303 -11.24 -16.57 -9.62
C ASP A 303 -10.14 -15.49 -9.75
N VAL A 304 -9.05 -15.65 -8.99
CA VAL A 304 -7.98 -14.65 -8.84
C VAL A 304 -6.64 -15.30 -9.19
N SER A 305 -6.32 -15.27 -10.48
CA SER A 305 -5.12 -15.89 -11.06
C SER A 305 -3.81 -15.22 -10.60
N ASP A 306 -2.78 -16.04 -10.36
CA ASP A 306 -1.39 -15.59 -10.14
C ASP A 306 -0.67 -15.21 -11.45
N ALA A 307 -1.25 -15.53 -12.62
CA ALA A 307 -0.54 -15.41 -13.89
C ALA A 307 -0.22 -13.94 -14.23
N ILE A 308 -1.17 -13.02 -13.99
CA ILE A 308 -1.00 -11.59 -14.24
C ILE A 308 0.14 -10.98 -13.41
N PRO A 309 0.17 -11.11 -12.06
CA PRO A 309 1.29 -10.61 -11.25
C PRO A 309 2.65 -11.17 -11.69
N ARG A 310 2.72 -12.46 -12.02
CA ARG A 310 3.97 -13.08 -12.49
C ARG A 310 4.44 -12.48 -13.81
N ALA A 311 3.53 -12.28 -14.76
CA ALA A 311 3.85 -11.65 -16.05
C ALA A 311 4.29 -10.18 -15.86
N LEU A 312 3.62 -9.41 -14.99
CA LEU A 312 4.04 -8.04 -14.64
C LEU A 312 5.45 -7.99 -14.02
N TRP A 313 5.82 -8.97 -13.18
CA TRP A 313 7.18 -9.08 -12.65
C TRP A 313 8.22 -9.37 -13.73
N ARG A 314 7.89 -10.16 -14.75
CA ARG A 314 8.79 -10.42 -15.90
C ARG A 314 9.02 -9.14 -16.68
N VAL A 315 7.96 -8.47 -17.11
CA VAL A 315 8.02 -7.19 -17.84
C VAL A 315 8.81 -6.14 -17.05
N ARG A 316 8.58 -6.04 -15.73
CA ARG A 316 9.35 -5.14 -14.86
C ARG A 316 10.84 -5.46 -14.86
N ASN A 317 11.22 -6.74 -14.90
CA ASN A 317 12.63 -7.12 -14.95
C ASN A 317 13.27 -6.78 -16.30
N ASP A 318 12.52 -6.91 -17.40
CA ASP A 318 13.01 -6.51 -18.73
C ASP A 318 13.23 -5.01 -18.81
N ILE A 319 12.33 -4.20 -18.25
CA ILE A 319 12.50 -2.74 -18.13
C ILE A 319 13.77 -2.37 -17.35
N VAL A 320 14.06 -3.10 -16.26
CA VAL A 320 15.29 -2.90 -15.48
C VAL A 320 16.52 -3.29 -16.30
N GLN A 321 16.45 -4.38 -17.05
CA GLN A 321 17.53 -4.81 -17.94
C GLN A 321 17.81 -3.76 -19.04
N ILE A 322 16.78 -3.29 -19.73
CA ILE A 322 16.88 -2.22 -20.73
C ILE A 322 17.42 -0.93 -20.09
N GLY A 323 16.93 -0.57 -18.90
CA GLY A 323 17.39 0.61 -18.17
C GLY A 323 18.88 0.55 -17.84
N GLY A 324 19.38 -0.62 -17.39
CA GLY A 324 20.80 -0.81 -17.12
C GLY A 324 21.68 -0.67 -18.36
N LEU A 325 21.18 -1.07 -19.54
CA LEU A 325 21.87 -0.85 -20.81
C LEU A 325 21.94 0.63 -21.22
N LEU A 326 20.99 1.45 -20.73
CA LEU A 326 20.87 2.88 -21.02
C LEU A 326 21.49 3.78 -19.95
N ASP A 327 22.04 3.24 -18.86
CA ASP A 327 22.74 4.02 -17.83
C ASP A 327 24.00 4.73 -18.37
N SER A 328 24.52 4.27 -19.52
CA SER A 328 25.61 4.91 -20.27
C SER A 328 25.18 5.17 -21.71
N PRO A 329 25.64 6.28 -22.33
CA PRO A 329 25.21 6.62 -23.69
C PRO A 329 25.56 5.49 -24.67
N LEU A 330 24.70 5.30 -25.67
CA LEU A 330 24.96 4.35 -26.74
C LEU A 330 26.03 4.92 -27.68
N PRO A 331 26.88 4.07 -28.29
CA PRO A 331 27.81 4.53 -29.31
C PRO A 331 27.07 5.25 -30.45
N PRO A 332 27.58 6.38 -30.97
CA PRO A 332 26.85 7.18 -31.97
C PRO A 332 26.48 6.41 -33.24
N THR A 333 27.37 5.53 -33.69
CA THR A 333 27.17 4.66 -34.85
C THR A 333 25.99 3.70 -34.68
N VAL A 334 25.72 3.30 -33.44
CA VAL A 334 24.65 2.38 -33.07
C VAL A 334 23.33 3.12 -32.96
N SER A 335 23.32 4.23 -32.23
CA SER A 335 22.10 5.05 -32.07
C SER A 335 21.58 5.52 -33.43
N GLN A 336 22.47 5.91 -34.36
CA GLN A 336 22.08 6.28 -35.73
C GLN A 336 21.57 5.13 -36.58
N SER A 337 22.03 3.89 -36.35
CA SER A 337 21.69 2.74 -37.19
C SER A 337 20.45 1.99 -36.71
N VAL A 338 20.35 1.76 -35.39
CA VAL A 338 19.35 0.87 -34.78
C VAL A 338 18.46 1.62 -33.77
N GLY A 339 18.89 2.79 -33.28
CA GLY A 339 18.21 3.53 -32.21
C GLY A 339 16.76 3.88 -32.53
N ALA A 340 16.46 4.38 -33.74
CA ALA A 340 15.11 4.74 -34.13
C ALA A 340 14.15 3.53 -34.17
N ALA A 341 14.59 2.40 -34.73
CA ALA A 341 13.79 1.17 -34.79
C ALA A 341 13.60 0.55 -33.39
N ALA A 342 14.62 0.61 -32.54
CA ALA A 342 14.54 0.16 -31.15
C ALA A 342 13.59 1.05 -30.32
N ALA A 343 13.65 2.37 -30.52
CA ALA A 343 12.76 3.32 -29.86
C ALA A 343 11.31 3.09 -30.29
N GLU A 344 11.05 2.91 -31.58
CA GLU A 344 9.70 2.62 -32.09
C GLU A 344 9.14 1.35 -31.47
N MET A 345 9.94 0.28 -31.40
CA MET A 345 9.53 -0.96 -30.73
C MET A 345 9.14 -0.72 -29.26
N LEU A 346 9.89 0.08 -28.50
CA LEU A 346 9.53 0.43 -27.12
C LEU A 346 8.25 1.25 -27.02
N ARG A 347 8.00 2.19 -27.93
CA ARG A 347 6.77 2.99 -27.97
C ARG A 347 5.55 2.14 -28.29
N THR A 348 5.70 1.15 -29.18
CA THR A 348 4.62 0.20 -29.45
C THR A 348 4.34 -0.66 -28.22
N GLN A 349 5.38 -1.12 -27.49
CA GLN A 349 5.19 -1.83 -26.22
C GLN A 349 4.58 -0.95 -25.13
N ALA A 350 4.88 0.36 -25.10
CA ALA A 350 4.24 1.31 -24.19
C ALA A 350 2.73 1.45 -24.49
N SER A 351 2.39 1.57 -25.77
CA SER A 351 0.99 1.61 -26.24
C SER A 351 0.25 0.30 -25.92
N HIS A 352 0.93 -0.83 -26.08
CA HIS A 352 0.39 -2.15 -25.72
C HIS A 352 0.14 -2.29 -24.21
N ALA A 353 1.05 -1.78 -23.37
CA ALA A 353 0.86 -1.74 -21.92
C ALA A 353 -0.37 -0.91 -21.52
N GLN A 354 -0.60 0.24 -22.17
CA GLN A 354 -1.79 1.05 -21.94
C GLN A 354 -3.07 0.36 -22.42
N ALA A 355 -3.02 -0.38 -23.53
CA ALA A 355 -4.14 -1.19 -24.01
C ALA A 355 -4.48 -2.30 -23.00
N CYS A 356 -3.48 -3.00 -22.46
CA CYS A 356 -3.62 -3.94 -21.36
C CYS A 356 -4.26 -3.30 -20.12
N ALA A 357 -3.83 -2.08 -19.75
CA ALA A 357 -4.36 -1.38 -18.58
C ALA A 357 -5.86 -1.06 -18.74
N ARG A 358 -6.27 -0.61 -19.94
CA ARG A 358 -7.68 -0.36 -20.26
C ARG A 358 -8.50 -1.65 -20.27
N ALA A 359 -7.98 -2.71 -20.90
CA ALA A 359 -8.63 -4.02 -20.95
C ALA A 359 -8.89 -4.60 -19.56
N MET A 360 -7.93 -4.46 -18.62
CA MET A 360 -8.12 -4.86 -17.22
C MET A 360 -9.25 -4.10 -16.51
N ILE A 361 -9.40 -2.80 -16.79
CA ILE A 361 -10.43 -1.98 -16.15
C ILE A 361 -11.82 -2.30 -16.73
N ASP A 362 -11.89 -2.46 -18.05
CA ASP A 362 -13.13 -2.66 -18.78
C ASP A 362 -13.60 -4.13 -18.78
N GLY A 363 -12.73 -5.06 -18.36
CA GLY A 363 -13.01 -6.50 -18.36
C GLY A 363 -13.09 -7.07 -19.77
N THR A 364 -12.27 -6.55 -20.68
CA THR A 364 -12.24 -6.94 -22.10
C THR A 364 -10.91 -7.62 -22.45
N SER A 365 -10.84 -8.22 -23.64
CA SER A 365 -9.58 -8.73 -24.19
C SER A 365 -8.83 -7.61 -24.91
N VAL A 366 -7.50 -7.66 -24.84
CA VAL A 366 -6.64 -6.80 -25.67
C VAL A 366 -6.78 -7.23 -27.13
N ALA A 367 -7.15 -6.31 -28.02
CA ALA A 367 -7.18 -6.60 -29.45
C ALA A 367 -5.74 -6.80 -29.96
N GLN A 368 -5.55 -7.76 -30.88
CA GLN A 368 -4.27 -7.94 -31.57
C GLN A 368 -3.94 -6.64 -32.31
N GLN A 369 -2.79 -6.04 -32.01
CA GLN A 369 -2.35 -4.79 -32.63
C GLN A 369 -1.40 -5.11 -33.78
N ASP A 370 -1.85 -4.87 -35.02
CA ASP A 370 -1.03 -5.04 -36.22
C ASP A 370 0.26 -4.21 -36.14
N ASP A 371 0.18 -3.01 -35.54
CA ASP A 371 1.31 -2.11 -35.28
C ASP A 371 2.44 -2.77 -34.46
N GLU A 372 2.11 -3.70 -33.55
CA GLU A 372 3.12 -4.40 -32.71
C GLU A 372 3.95 -5.40 -33.51
N ALA A 373 3.28 -6.16 -34.39
CA ALA A 373 3.95 -7.08 -35.28
C ALA A 373 4.83 -6.32 -36.27
N ASP A 374 4.34 -5.20 -36.80
CA ASP A 374 5.05 -4.36 -37.76
C ASP A 374 6.30 -3.72 -37.16
N ALA A 375 6.21 -3.12 -35.96
CA ALA A 375 7.36 -2.54 -35.27
C ALA A 375 8.43 -3.59 -34.94
N GLY A 376 8.01 -4.78 -34.47
CA GLY A 376 8.91 -5.89 -34.24
C GLY A 376 9.64 -6.35 -35.50
N ASN A 377 8.91 -6.52 -36.61
CA ASN A 377 9.49 -6.91 -37.90
C ASN A 377 10.44 -5.84 -38.47
N ALA A 378 10.09 -4.56 -38.32
CA ALA A 378 10.94 -3.44 -38.73
C ALA A 378 12.25 -3.41 -37.93
N PHE A 379 12.19 -3.60 -36.62
CA PHE A 379 13.38 -3.72 -35.78
C PHE A 379 14.27 -4.89 -36.21
N GLU A 380 13.70 -6.08 -36.44
CA GLU A 380 14.49 -7.23 -36.90
C GLU A 380 15.15 -6.99 -38.26
N ALA A 381 14.48 -6.33 -39.20
CA ALA A 381 15.04 -5.98 -40.49
C ALA A 381 16.26 -5.03 -40.35
N VAL A 382 16.11 -3.98 -39.54
CA VAL A 382 17.18 -3.01 -39.27
C VAL A 382 18.35 -3.65 -38.52
N PHE A 383 18.06 -4.46 -37.51
CA PHE A 383 19.08 -5.15 -36.72
C PHE A 383 19.86 -6.18 -37.56
N ASN A 384 19.18 -6.92 -38.44
CA ASN A 384 19.83 -7.86 -39.36
C ASN A 384 20.69 -7.15 -40.42
N ALA A 385 20.28 -5.99 -40.90
CA ALA A 385 21.09 -5.15 -41.78
C ALA A 385 22.34 -4.62 -41.04
N TYR A 386 22.18 -4.17 -39.79
CA TYR A 386 23.29 -3.72 -38.96
C TYR A 386 24.34 -4.82 -38.74
N GLN A 387 23.92 -6.04 -38.40
CA GLN A 387 24.83 -7.18 -38.20
C GLN A 387 25.70 -7.50 -39.42
N LYS A 388 25.21 -7.21 -40.63
CA LYS A 388 25.94 -7.44 -41.89
C LYS A 388 26.77 -6.25 -42.34
N SER A 389 26.68 -5.11 -41.65
CA SER A 389 27.35 -3.87 -42.02
C SER A 389 28.84 -3.89 -41.62
N ASP A 390 29.66 -3.15 -42.36
CA ASP A 390 31.07 -2.95 -41.99
C ASP A 390 31.21 -2.17 -40.69
N THR A 391 30.19 -1.40 -40.29
CA THR A 391 30.10 -0.69 -39.01
C THR A 391 30.03 -1.65 -37.82
N ALA A 392 29.32 -2.78 -37.96
CA ALA A 392 29.30 -3.83 -36.94
C ALA A 392 30.64 -4.57 -36.87
N ARG A 393 31.29 -4.81 -38.03
CA ARG A 393 32.62 -5.47 -38.08
C ARG A 393 33.75 -4.60 -37.53
N ALA A 394 33.64 -3.29 -37.68
CA ALA A 394 34.60 -2.32 -37.16
C ALA A 394 34.35 -1.94 -35.68
N GLY A 395 33.24 -2.39 -35.09
CA GLY A 395 32.87 -2.09 -33.70
C GLY A 395 33.74 -2.84 -32.68
N GLY A 396 34.02 -2.20 -31.54
CA GLY A 396 34.66 -2.86 -30.40
C GLY A 396 33.75 -3.92 -29.77
N PHE A 397 34.35 -4.98 -29.21
CA PHE A 397 33.63 -6.12 -28.60
C PHE A 397 32.54 -5.68 -27.60
N GLU A 398 32.84 -4.70 -26.75
CA GLU A 398 31.91 -4.17 -25.76
C GLU A 398 30.71 -3.45 -26.39
N ALA A 399 30.94 -2.66 -27.45
CA ALA A 399 29.88 -1.98 -28.17
C ALA A 399 28.95 -2.99 -28.87
N VAL A 400 29.52 -4.02 -29.50
CA VAL A 400 28.75 -5.09 -30.14
C VAL A 400 27.93 -5.85 -29.09
N GLY A 401 28.55 -6.28 -27.99
CA GLY A 401 27.88 -6.98 -26.89
C GLY A 401 26.65 -6.25 -26.36
N ARG A 402 26.78 -4.95 -26.06
CA ARG A 402 25.66 -4.12 -25.57
C ARG A 402 24.46 -4.06 -26.53
N ILE A 403 24.69 -4.08 -27.85
CA ILE A 403 23.62 -4.03 -28.85
C ILE A 403 22.90 -5.38 -28.94
N PHE A 404 23.65 -6.47 -28.90
CA PHE A 404 23.06 -7.81 -28.86
C PHE A 404 22.25 -8.01 -27.57
N GLU A 405 22.73 -7.51 -26.44
CA GLU A 405 21.98 -7.49 -25.18
C GLU A 405 20.71 -6.64 -25.29
N LEU A 406 20.77 -5.47 -25.93
CA LEU A 406 19.59 -4.64 -26.18
C LEU A 406 18.58 -5.36 -27.08
N ALA A 407 19.02 -5.93 -28.20
CA ALA A 407 18.15 -6.67 -29.11
C ALA A 407 17.50 -7.89 -28.43
N PHE A 408 18.25 -8.59 -27.58
CA PHE A 408 17.71 -9.68 -26.78
C PHE A 408 16.66 -9.18 -25.77
N ALA A 409 16.94 -8.11 -25.05
CA ALA A 409 16.02 -7.52 -24.09
C ALA A 409 14.72 -7.02 -24.76
N LEU A 410 14.83 -6.43 -25.96
CA LEU A 410 13.69 -5.98 -26.75
C LEU A 410 12.79 -7.15 -27.21
N ARG A 411 13.37 -8.23 -27.73
CA ARG A 411 12.58 -9.43 -28.08
C ARG A 411 11.86 -9.99 -26.87
N ARG A 412 12.58 -10.10 -25.76
CA ARG A 412 12.05 -10.65 -24.51
C ARG A 412 10.87 -9.84 -23.98
N ILE A 413 10.99 -8.52 -23.90
CA ILE A 413 9.90 -7.69 -23.39
C ILE A 413 8.65 -7.77 -24.26
N ARG A 414 8.79 -7.89 -25.59
CA ARG A 414 7.67 -8.13 -26.50
C ARG A 414 6.99 -9.46 -26.18
N ASP A 415 7.76 -10.54 -26.07
CA ASP A 415 7.20 -11.87 -25.79
C ASP A 415 6.52 -11.92 -24.40
N ASP A 416 7.12 -11.29 -23.38
CA ASP A 416 6.56 -11.20 -22.03
C ASP A 416 5.29 -10.29 -21.97
N MET A 417 5.20 -9.24 -22.81
CA MET A 417 3.99 -8.43 -22.98
C MET A 417 2.86 -9.19 -23.67
N GLN A 418 3.17 -10.01 -24.68
CA GLN A 418 2.19 -10.86 -25.34
C GLN A 418 1.64 -11.95 -24.42
N ASP A 419 2.48 -12.60 -23.60
CA ASP A 419 2.01 -13.51 -22.55
C ASP A 419 1.09 -12.76 -21.57
N LEU A 420 1.46 -11.54 -21.15
CA LEU A 420 0.62 -10.73 -20.25
C LEU A 420 -0.76 -10.43 -20.86
N ALA A 421 -0.83 -10.01 -22.13
CA ALA A 421 -2.09 -9.75 -22.81
C ALA A 421 -2.97 -11.01 -22.90
N ALA A 422 -2.36 -12.18 -23.17
CA ALA A 422 -3.05 -13.46 -23.15
C ALA A 422 -3.62 -13.79 -21.76
N ARG A 423 -2.85 -13.56 -20.67
CA ARG A 423 -3.36 -13.76 -19.29
C ARG A 423 -4.50 -12.82 -18.92
N ILE A 424 -4.50 -11.59 -19.43
CA ILE A 424 -5.61 -10.64 -19.23
C ILE A 424 -6.86 -11.15 -19.96
N ALA A 425 -6.71 -11.64 -21.20
CA ALA A 425 -7.83 -12.20 -21.96
C ALA A 425 -8.43 -13.47 -21.32
N GLU A 426 -7.57 -14.36 -20.82
CA GLU A 426 -7.98 -15.54 -20.02
C GLU A 426 -8.78 -15.11 -18.78
N ALA A 427 -8.36 -14.05 -18.08
CA ALA A 427 -9.06 -13.54 -16.91
C ALA A 427 -10.41 -12.85 -17.25
N ALA A 428 -10.54 -12.28 -18.45
CA ALA A 428 -11.76 -11.63 -18.92
C ALA A 428 -12.84 -12.62 -19.40
N THR A 429 -12.47 -13.87 -19.70
CA THR A 429 -13.40 -14.92 -20.11
C THR A 429 -13.71 -15.83 -18.92
N PRO A 430 -14.83 -15.63 -18.19
CA PRO A 430 -15.20 -16.56 -17.13
C PRO A 430 -15.51 -17.92 -17.75
N GLU A 431 -14.75 -18.96 -17.37
CA GLU A 431 -15.18 -20.34 -17.59
C GLU A 431 -16.61 -20.49 -17.03
N ARG A 432 -17.54 -20.87 -17.92
CA ARG A 432 -18.97 -20.99 -17.62
C ARG A 432 -19.30 -22.23 -16.82
#